data_AF-A0A5N6DBV0-F1
#
_entry.id   AF-A0A5N6DBV0-F1
#
_cell.length_a   1.000
_cell.length_b   1.000
_cell.length_c   1.000
_cell.angle_alpha   90.00
_cell.angle_beta   90.00
_cell.angle_gamma   90.00
#
_symmetry.space_group_name_H-M   'P 1'
#
loop_
_entity.id
_entity.type
_entity.pdbx_description
1 polymer ?
#
loop_
_entity_poly.entity_id
_entity_poly.type
_entity_poly.pdbx_seq_one_letter_code
_entity_poly.pdbx_strand_id
1 'polypeptide(L)'
;MMVPPRKSKYNSRYDDLAVGEVKIDFDHFVTAYEYGLDLFPGASKLPCLSHIPTEELEPIRRDVKNMILTREPSRTAFDWKAITDKIISQYSSVLQDIAGGKFSTMHGLRLSMEQLLAPFIDYGDYYNITSTVERCREEFIPISAPSNTLASKAVRHITGQICSTLTSALLDFDLQLENVVNNVQGLILYLEWTAFAHHRN
;
A
#
# COMPACT_ATOMS: atom_id res chain seq x y z
N MET A 1 -11.17 20.61 -34.41
CA MET A 1 -10.61 19.24 -34.36
C MET A 1 -9.98 19.06 -33.00
N MET A 2 -10.62 18.27 -32.11
CA MET A 2 -10.10 17.96 -30.77
C MET A 2 -9.03 16.87 -30.88
N VAL A 3 -7.82 17.16 -30.40
CA VAL A 3 -6.75 16.18 -30.23
C VAL A 3 -7.07 15.36 -28.97
N PRO A 4 -7.15 14.02 -29.04
CA PRO A 4 -7.44 13.21 -27.86
C PRO A 4 -6.25 13.23 -26.89
N PRO A 5 -6.49 13.23 -25.56
CA PRO A 5 -5.41 13.21 -24.58
C PRO A 5 -4.68 11.86 -24.62
N ARG A 6 -3.34 11.90 -24.60
CA ARG A 6 -2.49 10.71 -24.42
C ARG A 6 -2.77 10.11 -23.04
N LYS A 7 -3.22 8.85 -23.02
CA LYS A 7 -3.38 8.06 -21.79
C LYS A 7 -2.04 7.96 -21.06
N SER A 8 -2.05 8.30 -19.77
CA SER A 8 -0.95 8.09 -18.81
C SER A 8 -0.70 6.58 -18.67
N LYS A 9 0.56 6.18 -18.80
CA LYS A 9 1.00 4.78 -18.89
C LYS A 9 1.35 4.21 -17.52
N TYR A 10 0.39 4.24 -16.59
CA TYR A 10 0.52 3.60 -15.28
C TYR A 10 -0.71 2.72 -14.99
N ASN A 11 -0.90 1.67 -15.80
CA ASN A 11 -1.63 0.43 -15.46
C ASN A 11 -1.61 -0.63 -16.60
N SER A 12 -0.50 -0.77 -17.32
CA SER A 12 -0.50 -1.42 -18.65
C SER A 12 -0.57 -2.96 -18.70
N ARG A 13 -1.08 -3.66 -17.66
CA ARG A 13 -1.33 -5.11 -17.77
C ARG A 13 -2.80 -5.49 -17.97
N TYR A 14 -3.74 -4.57 -17.73
CA TYR A 14 -5.18 -4.88 -17.75
C TYR A 14 -6.03 -3.86 -18.53
N ASP A 15 -5.42 -2.92 -19.27
CA ASP A 15 -6.11 -1.85 -19.99
C ASP A 15 -7.05 -2.35 -21.11
N ASP A 16 -6.86 -3.57 -21.62
CA ASP A 16 -7.68 -4.14 -22.70
C ASP A 16 -8.91 -4.91 -22.20
N LEU A 17 -9.16 -4.95 -20.88
CA LEU A 17 -10.33 -5.62 -20.28
C LEU A 17 -11.58 -4.72 -20.22
N ALA A 18 -11.76 -3.85 -21.21
CA ALA A 18 -12.88 -2.92 -21.26
C ALA A 18 -14.11 -3.51 -21.98
N VAL A 19 -14.67 -4.62 -21.48
CA VAL A 19 -16.10 -4.98 -21.58
C VAL A 19 -16.47 -5.80 -20.33
N GLY A 20 -17.07 -5.13 -19.35
CA GLY A 20 -17.39 -5.69 -18.03
C GLY A 20 -16.25 -5.47 -17.03
N GLU A 21 -16.51 -4.77 -15.92
CA GLU A 21 -15.54 -4.56 -14.85
C GLU A 21 -15.03 -5.92 -14.34
N VAL A 22 -13.78 -6.25 -14.63
CA VAL A 22 -13.13 -7.45 -14.11
C VAL A 22 -12.92 -7.24 -12.61
N LYS A 23 -13.69 -7.98 -11.80
CA LYS A 23 -13.49 -8.03 -10.35
C LYS A 23 -12.48 -9.12 -10.03
N ILE A 24 -11.43 -8.72 -9.32
CA ILE A 24 -10.40 -9.62 -8.83
C ILE A 24 -10.72 -9.96 -7.38
N ASP A 25 -10.79 -11.24 -7.07
CA ASP A 25 -10.97 -11.74 -5.71
C ASP A 25 -9.62 -11.85 -5.00
N PHE A 26 -9.14 -10.72 -4.48
CA PHE A 26 -7.85 -10.63 -3.79
C PHE A 26 -7.80 -11.45 -2.49
N ASP A 27 -8.94 -11.77 -1.89
CA ASP A 27 -9.01 -12.56 -0.66
C ASP A 27 -8.58 -14.01 -0.85
N HIS A 28 -8.62 -14.49 -2.09
CA HIS A 28 -8.27 -15.86 -2.48
C HIS A 28 -7.11 -15.90 -3.47
N PHE A 29 -6.38 -14.80 -3.58
CA PHE A 29 -5.19 -14.71 -4.41
C PHE A 29 -4.07 -15.59 -3.85
N VAL A 30 -3.49 -16.43 -4.70
CA VAL A 30 -2.37 -17.31 -4.34
C VAL A 30 -1.08 -16.73 -4.91
N THR A 31 -0.07 -16.56 -4.06
CA THR A 31 1.25 -16.05 -4.45
C THR A 31 2.37 -16.81 -3.77
N ALA A 32 3.45 -17.11 -4.49
CA ALA A 32 4.59 -17.82 -3.91
C ALA A 32 5.29 -17.04 -2.78
N TYR A 33 5.09 -15.71 -2.73
CA TYR A 33 5.65 -14.83 -1.70
C TYR A 33 5.12 -15.12 -0.29
N GLU A 34 4.01 -15.84 -0.12
CA GLU A 34 3.44 -16.17 1.19
C GLU A 34 4.00 -17.47 1.79
N TYR A 35 4.74 -18.28 1.02
CA TYR A 35 5.09 -19.66 1.40
C TYR A 35 6.50 -19.80 2.02
N GLY A 36 7.16 -18.71 2.35
CA GLY A 36 8.49 -18.73 2.99
C GLY A 36 9.60 -19.35 2.13
N LEU A 37 9.40 -19.35 0.81
CA LEU A 37 10.32 -19.92 -0.17
C LEU A 37 11.48 -18.96 -0.47
N ASP A 38 12.67 -19.50 -0.76
CA ASP A 38 13.75 -18.71 -1.37
C ASP A 38 13.38 -18.40 -2.82
N LEU A 39 12.71 -17.27 -3.05
CA LEU A 39 12.35 -16.87 -4.41
C LEU A 39 13.54 -16.28 -5.17
N PHE A 40 14.65 -15.93 -4.52
CA PHE A 40 15.75 -15.17 -5.13
C PHE A 40 17.10 -15.89 -4.98
N PRO A 41 17.24 -17.09 -5.56
CA PRO A 41 18.41 -17.92 -5.37
C PRO A 41 19.67 -17.23 -5.92
N GLY A 42 20.78 -17.33 -5.20
CA GLY A 42 22.10 -16.90 -5.69
C GLY A 42 22.16 -15.43 -6.13
N ALA A 43 21.46 -14.53 -5.43
CA ALA A 43 21.33 -13.11 -5.78
C ALA A 43 20.61 -12.84 -7.12
N SER A 44 19.72 -13.75 -7.54
CA SER A 44 18.80 -13.48 -8.65
C SER A 44 18.02 -12.18 -8.41
N LYS A 45 17.88 -11.38 -9.46
CA LYS A 45 17.04 -10.17 -9.43
C LYS A 45 15.55 -10.46 -9.66
N LEU A 46 15.23 -11.68 -10.08
CA LEU A 46 13.87 -12.09 -10.43
C LEU A 46 13.45 -13.31 -9.61
N PRO A 47 12.17 -13.38 -9.19
CA PRO A 47 11.66 -14.53 -8.47
C PRO A 47 11.71 -15.78 -9.36
N CYS A 48 12.23 -16.89 -8.82
CA CYS A 48 12.38 -18.15 -9.55
C CYS A 48 11.97 -19.35 -8.68
N LEU A 49 11.16 -20.25 -9.23
CA LEU A 49 10.70 -21.47 -8.55
C LEU A 49 11.45 -22.73 -8.99
N SER A 50 12.27 -22.67 -10.05
CA SER A 50 12.83 -23.87 -10.69
C SER A 50 13.82 -24.65 -9.83
N HIS A 51 14.41 -23.99 -8.84
CA HIS A 51 15.37 -24.60 -7.91
C HIS A 51 14.70 -25.14 -6.65
N ILE A 52 13.41 -24.86 -6.44
CA ILE A 52 12.67 -25.25 -5.25
C ILE A 52 12.22 -26.70 -5.39
N PRO A 53 12.46 -27.56 -4.38
CA PRO A 53 12.00 -28.94 -4.39
C PRO A 53 10.49 -29.05 -4.64
N THR A 54 10.08 -30.13 -5.30
CA THR A 54 8.68 -30.31 -5.71
C THR A 54 7.76 -30.38 -4.48
N GLU A 55 8.24 -30.97 -3.40
CA GLU A 55 7.55 -31.15 -2.12
C GLU A 55 7.22 -29.82 -1.45
N GLU A 56 8.11 -28.82 -1.57
CA GLU A 56 7.90 -27.47 -1.04
C GLU A 56 6.90 -26.66 -1.87
N LEU A 57 6.70 -27.03 -3.14
CA LEU A 57 5.71 -26.42 -4.02
C LEU A 57 4.31 -27.04 -3.88
N GLU A 58 4.17 -28.18 -3.19
CA GLU A 58 2.88 -28.86 -3.02
C GLU A 58 1.80 -28.01 -2.32
N PRO A 59 2.11 -27.22 -1.27
CA PRO A 59 1.14 -26.29 -0.69
C PRO A 59 0.59 -25.30 -1.71
N ILE A 60 1.46 -24.69 -2.53
CA ILE A 60 1.06 -23.74 -3.58
C ILE A 60 0.17 -24.44 -4.62
N ARG A 61 0.59 -25.63 -5.10
CA ARG A 61 -0.20 -26.40 -6.08
C ARG A 61 -1.60 -26.72 -5.54
N ARG A 62 -1.69 -27.09 -4.26
CA ARG A 62 -2.97 -27.36 -3.59
C ARG A 62 -3.84 -26.13 -3.53
N ASP A 63 -3.29 -24.98 -3.14
CA ASP A 63 -4.06 -23.75 -2.99
C ASP A 63 -4.50 -23.17 -4.35
N VAL A 64 -3.67 -23.26 -5.39
CA VAL A 64 -4.07 -22.97 -6.77
C VAL A 64 -5.18 -23.90 -7.23
N LYS A 65 -5.05 -25.21 -6.98
CA LYS A 65 -6.08 -26.19 -7.34
C LYS A 65 -7.40 -25.91 -6.61
N ASN A 66 -7.35 -25.54 -5.34
CA ASN A 66 -8.52 -25.17 -4.56
C ASN A 66 -9.15 -23.88 -5.11
N MET A 67 -8.35 -22.86 -5.40
CA MET A 67 -8.81 -21.60 -6.00
C MET A 67 -9.56 -21.83 -7.32
N ILE A 68 -9.10 -22.76 -8.16
CA ILE A 68 -9.70 -23.05 -9.47
C ILE A 68 -10.90 -24.00 -9.37
N LEU A 69 -10.77 -25.11 -8.64
CA LEU A 69 -11.74 -26.21 -8.69
C LEU A 69 -12.87 -26.11 -7.68
N THR A 70 -12.69 -25.34 -6.60
CA THR A 70 -13.64 -25.31 -5.47
C THR A 70 -14.35 -23.98 -5.32
N ARG A 71 -13.95 -22.97 -6.09
CA ARG A 71 -14.47 -21.60 -5.98
C ARG A 71 -15.07 -21.13 -7.29
N GLU A 72 -16.36 -20.84 -7.24
CA GLU A 72 -16.97 -19.91 -8.18
C GLU A 72 -16.46 -18.50 -7.83
N PRO A 73 -15.92 -17.72 -8.80
CA PRO A 73 -15.50 -16.35 -8.56
C PRO A 73 -16.65 -15.55 -7.94
N SER A 74 -16.44 -15.04 -6.73
CA SER A 74 -17.49 -14.32 -6.02
C SER A 74 -17.85 -13.05 -6.79
N ARG A 75 -19.13 -12.91 -7.15
CA ARG A 75 -19.66 -11.66 -7.72
C ARG A 75 -19.61 -10.49 -6.73
N THR A 76 -19.41 -10.80 -5.44
CA THR A 76 -19.37 -9.87 -4.31
C THR A 76 -18.04 -9.95 -3.57
N ALA A 77 -16.93 -10.23 -4.27
CA ALA A 77 -15.60 -10.16 -3.68
C ALA A 77 -15.36 -8.77 -3.06
N PHE A 78 -14.63 -8.72 -1.94
CA PHE A 78 -14.37 -7.45 -1.28
C PHE A 78 -13.44 -6.59 -2.13
N ASP A 79 -13.82 -5.33 -2.35
CA ASP A 79 -13.10 -4.43 -3.24
C ASP A 79 -11.89 -3.79 -2.54
N TRP A 80 -10.83 -4.57 -2.38
CA TRP A 80 -9.55 -4.10 -1.84
C TRP A 80 -8.92 -3.01 -2.71
N LYS A 81 -9.26 -2.95 -4.01
CA LYS A 81 -8.79 -1.88 -4.90
C LYS A 81 -9.39 -0.55 -4.49
N ALA A 82 -10.69 -0.48 -4.23
CA ALA A 82 -11.33 0.77 -3.77
C ALA A 82 -10.72 1.27 -2.45
N ILE A 83 -10.36 0.37 -1.53
CA ILE A 83 -9.64 0.74 -0.30
C ILE A 83 -8.25 1.29 -0.62
N THR A 84 -7.48 0.60 -1.45
CA THR A 84 -6.13 1.00 -1.84
C THR A 84 -6.12 2.34 -2.59
N ASP A 85 -7.09 2.58 -3.47
CA ASP A 85 -7.23 3.84 -4.20
C ASP A 85 -7.49 5.01 -3.24
N LYS A 86 -8.30 4.81 -2.18
CA LYS A 86 -8.51 5.82 -1.14
C LYS A 86 -7.21 6.13 -0.38
N ILE A 87 -6.46 5.10 0.02
CA ILE A 87 -5.18 5.25 0.71
C ILE A 87 -4.18 6.03 -0.17
N ILE A 88 -4.06 5.66 -1.44
CA ILE A 88 -3.18 6.35 -2.40
C ILE A 88 -3.64 7.81 -2.57
N SER A 89 -4.93 8.04 -2.77
CA SER A 89 -5.47 9.40 -2.93
C SER A 89 -5.22 10.27 -1.71
N GLN A 90 -5.27 9.69 -0.50
CA GLN A 90 -5.08 10.42 0.75
C GLN A 90 -3.61 10.78 0.98
N TYR A 91 -2.68 9.84 0.76
CA TYR A 91 -1.30 9.99 1.24
C TYR A 91 -0.26 10.27 0.15
N SER A 92 -0.53 9.96 -1.12
CA SER A 92 0.50 10.09 -2.17
C SER A 92 1.05 11.52 -2.31
N SER A 93 0.17 12.53 -2.35
CA SER A 93 0.58 13.93 -2.53
C SER A 93 1.42 14.44 -1.37
N VAL A 94 1.03 14.13 -0.13
CA VAL A 94 1.76 14.63 1.05
C VAL A 94 3.11 13.94 1.21
N LEU A 95 3.21 12.64 0.91
CA LEU A 95 4.50 11.95 0.90
C LEU A 95 5.43 12.53 -0.17
N GLN A 96 4.91 12.84 -1.36
CA GLN A 96 5.68 13.49 -2.42
C GLN A 96 6.11 14.92 -2.05
N ASP A 97 5.24 15.70 -1.41
CA ASP A 97 5.55 17.04 -0.91
C ASP A 97 6.70 17.01 0.10
N ILE A 98 6.67 16.07 1.06
CA ILE A 98 7.74 15.88 2.04
C ILE A 98 9.03 15.45 1.34
N ALA A 99 8.97 14.41 0.51
CA ALA A 99 10.15 13.88 -0.19
C ALA A 99 10.78 14.89 -1.16
N GLY A 100 9.96 15.77 -1.75
CA GLY A 100 10.36 16.84 -2.65
C GLY A 100 10.85 18.11 -1.95
N GLY A 101 10.91 18.12 -0.62
CA GLY A 101 11.44 19.25 0.16
C GLY A 101 10.53 20.48 0.18
N LYS A 102 9.20 20.30 0.08
CA LYS A 102 8.23 21.42 0.16
C LYS A 102 8.31 22.18 1.48
N PHE A 103 8.71 21.52 2.55
CA PHE A 103 8.82 22.10 3.88
C PHE A 103 10.24 22.61 4.14
N SER A 104 10.36 23.88 4.54
CA SER A 104 11.64 24.50 4.91
C SER A 104 11.96 24.38 6.41
N THR A 105 10.97 24.04 7.24
CA THR A 105 11.12 23.92 8.69
C THR A 105 10.34 22.74 9.23
N MET A 106 10.83 22.16 10.34
CA MET A 106 10.14 21.07 11.03
C MET A 106 8.78 21.52 11.59
N HIS A 107 8.66 22.79 12.00
CA HIS A 107 7.39 23.35 12.48
C HIS A 107 6.32 23.35 11.37
N GLY A 108 6.67 23.81 10.16
CA GLY A 108 5.74 23.79 9.03
C GLY A 108 5.31 22.37 8.63
N LEU A 109 6.24 21.41 8.69
CA LEU A 109 5.93 20.00 8.44
C LEU A 109 4.94 19.46 9.50
N ARG A 110 5.20 19.69 10.79
CA ARG A 110 4.34 19.22 11.89
C ARG A 110 2.93 19.78 11.78
N LEU A 111 2.76 21.06 11.46
CA LEU A 111 1.43 21.65 11.24
C LEU A 111 0.67 20.94 10.10
N SER A 112 1.36 20.59 9.03
CA SER A 112 0.75 19.81 7.93
C SER A 112 0.40 18.39 8.35
N MET A 113 1.22 17.74 9.18
CA MET A 113 0.93 16.40 9.70
C MET A 113 -0.22 16.42 10.71
N GLU A 114 -0.31 17.44 11.55
CA GLU A 114 -1.40 17.63 12.50
C GLU A 114 -2.74 17.76 11.76
N GLN A 115 -2.79 18.55 10.69
CA GLN A 115 -4.00 18.66 9.86
C GLN A 115 -4.38 17.34 9.18
N LEU A 116 -3.39 16.61 8.65
CA LEU A 116 -3.61 15.33 7.98
C LEU A 116 -4.08 14.23 8.95
N LEU A 117 -3.50 14.20 10.15
CA LEU A 117 -3.72 13.16 11.14
C LEU A 117 -4.77 13.54 12.18
N ALA A 118 -5.30 14.76 12.16
CA ALA A 118 -6.32 15.23 13.10
C ALA A 118 -7.49 14.24 13.32
N PRO A 119 -8.05 13.58 12.28
CA PRO A 119 -9.11 12.58 12.48
C PRO A 119 -8.69 11.37 13.32
N PHE A 120 -7.39 11.09 13.41
CA PHE A 120 -6.81 9.92 14.08
C PHE A 120 -6.15 10.26 15.41
N ILE A 121 -6.19 11.52 15.85
CA ILE A 121 -5.66 11.96 17.12
C ILE A 121 -6.79 12.00 18.14
N ASP A 122 -6.56 11.40 19.30
CA ASP A 122 -7.45 11.51 20.46
C ASP A 122 -6.64 12.25 21.50
N TYR A 123 -7.15 13.40 21.92
CA TYR A 123 -6.45 14.26 22.86
C TYR A 123 -6.37 13.64 24.27
N GLY A 124 -7.18 12.61 24.56
CA GLY A 124 -7.05 11.79 25.76
C GLY A 124 -5.79 10.90 25.76
N ASP A 125 -5.24 10.58 24.58
CA ASP A 125 -4.03 9.76 24.42
C ASP A 125 -3.01 10.37 23.45
N TYR A 126 -2.98 11.71 23.35
CA TYR A 126 -2.25 12.46 22.32
C TYR A 126 -0.80 11.99 22.06
N TYR A 127 -0.06 11.64 23.12
CA TYR A 127 1.34 11.22 23.02
C TYR A 127 1.53 9.72 22.72
N ASN A 128 0.44 8.97 22.55
CA ASN A 128 0.48 7.56 22.19
C ASN A 128 0.53 7.40 20.67
N ILE A 129 1.77 7.36 20.16
CA ILE A 129 2.06 7.11 18.75
C ILE A 129 1.37 5.84 18.26
N THR A 130 1.45 4.76 19.04
CA THR A 130 0.87 3.47 18.66
C THR A 130 -0.65 3.57 18.46
N SER A 131 -1.38 4.19 19.37
CA SER A 131 -2.83 4.38 19.23
C SER A 131 -3.21 5.17 17.97
N THR A 132 -2.46 6.23 17.68
CA THR A 132 -2.71 7.08 16.51
C THR A 132 -2.42 6.32 15.21
N VAL A 133 -1.34 5.53 15.18
CA VAL A 133 -0.99 4.67 14.03
C VAL A 133 -2.08 3.62 13.80
N GLU A 134 -2.57 2.96 14.84
CA GLU A 134 -3.62 1.94 14.71
C GLU A 134 -4.92 2.57 14.16
N ARG A 135 -5.34 3.73 14.66
CA ARG A 135 -6.55 4.42 14.15
C ARG A 135 -6.40 4.84 12.70
N CYS A 136 -5.27 5.45 12.35
CA CYS A 136 -4.95 5.82 10.97
C CYS A 136 -4.94 4.60 10.03
N ARG A 137 -4.37 3.47 10.48
CA ARG A 137 -4.30 2.23 9.70
C ARG A 137 -5.68 1.66 9.37
N GLU A 138 -6.62 1.79 10.30
CA GLU A 138 -7.93 1.15 10.23
C GLU A 138 -8.99 2.02 9.55
N GLU A 139 -8.79 3.34 9.43
CA GLU A 139 -9.81 4.31 8.97
C GLU A 139 -10.53 3.89 7.68
N PHE A 140 -9.77 3.48 6.67
CA PHE A 140 -10.34 3.16 5.36
C PHE A 140 -10.88 1.73 5.26
N ILE A 141 -10.65 0.89 6.27
CA ILE A 141 -10.99 -0.53 6.23
C ILE A 141 -12.27 -0.76 7.06
N PRO A 142 -13.42 -1.02 6.41
CA PRO A 142 -14.66 -1.23 7.14
C PRO A 142 -14.56 -2.47 8.03
N ILE A 143 -15.31 -2.47 9.15
CA ILE A 143 -15.36 -3.60 10.10
C ILE A 143 -15.79 -4.91 9.41
N SER A 144 -16.58 -4.82 8.34
CA SER A 144 -17.02 -5.98 7.54
C SER A 144 -15.95 -6.53 6.58
N ALA A 145 -14.79 -5.88 6.45
CA ALA A 145 -13.72 -6.34 5.59
C ALA A 145 -13.15 -7.68 6.11
N PRO A 146 -12.76 -8.61 5.21
CA PRO A 146 -12.04 -9.81 5.60
C PRO A 146 -10.77 -9.44 6.40
N SER A 147 -10.48 -10.14 7.49
CA SER A 147 -9.36 -9.81 8.37
C SER A 147 -8.13 -10.69 8.14
N ASN A 148 -8.33 -11.96 7.81
CA ASN A 148 -7.28 -12.98 7.76
C ASN A 148 -6.85 -13.38 6.34
N THR A 149 -7.07 -12.52 5.35
CA THR A 149 -6.70 -12.76 3.96
C THR A 149 -5.37 -12.09 3.63
N LEU A 150 -4.68 -12.57 2.59
CA LEU A 150 -3.43 -11.97 2.14
C LEU A 150 -3.61 -10.47 1.81
N ALA A 151 -4.71 -10.14 1.13
CA ALA A 151 -5.06 -8.76 0.78
C ALA A 151 -5.23 -7.87 2.01
N SER A 152 -6.00 -8.32 3.01
CA SER A 152 -6.16 -7.61 4.28
C SER A 152 -4.82 -7.36 4.96
N LYS A 153 -4.00 -8.41 5.11
CA LYS A 153 -2.68 -8.30 5.76
C LYS A 153 -1.78 -7.32 5.02
N ALA A 154 -1.72 -7.40 3.69
CA ALA A 154 -0.89 -6.53 2.85
C ALA A 154 -1.34 -5.06 2.95
N VAL A 155 -2.64 -4.79 2.80
CA VAL A 155 -3.18 -3.42 2.87
C VAL A 155 -2.97 -2.83 4.26
N ARG A 156 -3.24 -3.58 5.33
CA ARG A 156 -2.99 -3.13 6.71
C ARG A 156 -1.52 -2.89 6.97
N HIS A 157 -0.63 -3.76 6.49
CA HIS A 157 0.80 -3.60 6.66
C HIS A 157 1.31 -2.32 5.98
N ILE A 158 0.97 -2.11 4.71
CA ILE A 158 1.37 -0.92 3.95
C ILE A 158 0.80 0.36 4.58
N THR A 159 -0.49 0.35 4.93
CA THR A 159 -1.13 1.51 5.57
C THR A 159 -0.50 1.79 6.94
N GLY A 160 -0.15 0.74 7.69
CA GLY A 160 0.56 0.85 8.95
C GLY A 160 1.94 1.49 8.79
N GLN A 161 2.71 1.13 7.75
CA GLN A 161 3.99 1.78 7.45
C GLN A 161 3.80 3.27 7.14
N ILE A 162 2.82 3.62 6.27
CA ILE A 162 2.51 5.01 5.93
C ILE A 162 2.11 5.80 7.19
N CYS A 163 1.14 5.29 7.95
CA CYS A 163 0.65 5.93 9.17
C CYS A 163 1.74 6.06 10.23
N SER A 164 2.61 5.05 10.40
CA SER A 164 3.74 5.13 11.31
C SER A 164 4.72 6.22 10.90
N THR A 165 5.11 6.29 9.63
CA THR A 165 6.03 7.34 9.15
C THR A 165 5.46 8.73 9.36
N LEU A 166 4.19 8.96 9.02
CA LEU A 166 3.53 10.26 9.18
C LEU A 166 3.34 10.64 10.65
N THR A 167 2.95 9.68 11.49
CA THR A 167 2.72 9.91 12.92
C THR A 167 4.03 10.21 13.64
N SER A 168 5.12 9.49 13.32
CA SER A 168 6.45 9.82 13.85
C SER A 168 6.87 11.24 13.45
N ALA A 169 6.62 11.66 12.21
CA ALA A 169 6.93 13.02 11.78
C ALA A 169 6.18 14.11 12.58
N LEU A 170 4.99 13.79 13.10
CA LEU A 170 4.21 14.67 13.97
C LEU A 170 4.70 14.64 15.42
N LEU A 171 4.78 13.44 16.01
CA LEU A 171 4.82 13.23 17.47
C LEU A 171 6.21 12.91 18.01
N ASP A 172 7.17 12.50 17.17
CA ASP A 172 8.56 12.36 17.57
C ASP A 172 9.25 13.73 17.52
N PHE A 173 9.48 14.30 18.71
CA PHE A 173 10.03 15.63 18.85
C PHE A 173 11.55 15.70 18.58
N ASP A 174 12.25 14.56 18.64
CA ASP A 174 13.69 14.47 18.44
C ASP A 174 14.07 14.38 16.95
N LEU A 175 13.13 13.92 16.10
CA LEU A 175 13.32 13.87 14.65
C LEU A 175 13.58 15.26 14.05
N GLN A 176 14.67 15.36 13.30
CA GLN A 176 14.98 16.52 12.47
C GLN A 176 14.31 16.39 11.10
N LEU A 177 14.11 17.54 10.44
CA LEU A 177 13.46 17.59 9.13
C LEU A 177 14.13 16.67 8.10
N GLU A 178 15.47 16.62 8.07
CA GLU A 178 16.23 15.76 7.18
C GLU A 178 15.93 14.27 7.41
N ASN A 179 15.81 13.84 8.67
CA ASN A 179 15.47 12.45 9.00
C ASN A 179 14.07 12.10 8.49
N VAL A 180 13.10 13.00 8.65
CA VAL A 180 11.74 12.80 8.14
C VAL A 180 11.71 12.69 6.62
N VAL A 181 12.43 13.57 5.92
CA VAL A 181 12.54 13.52 4.45
C VAL A 181 13.15 12.20 4.01
N ASN A 182 14.24 11.76 4.64
CA ASN A 182 14.90 10.48 4.33
C ASN A 182 13.98 9.28 4.60
N ASN A 183 13.25 9.28 5.71
CA ASN A 183 12.30 8.22 6.03
C ASN A 183 11.17 8.14 5.00
N VAL A 184 10.63 9.29 4.58
CA VAL A 184 9.56 9.34 3.55
C VAL A 184 10.09 8.94 2.18
N GLN A 185 11.31 9.34 1.80
CA GLN A 185 11.95 8.87 0.57
C GLN A 185 12.17 7.36 0.59
N GLY A 186 12.64 6.81 1.71
CA GLY A 186 12.76 5.36 1.92
C GLY A 186 11.42 4.64 1.79
N LEU A 187 10.36 5.19 2.38
CA LEU A 187 9.00 4.66 2.25
C LEU A 187 8.52 4.69 0.78
N ILE A 188 8.69 5.80 0.07
CA ILE A 188 8.31 5.93 -1.34
C ILE A 188 9.05 4.90 -2.21
N LEU A 189 10.36 4.72 -1.96
CA LEU A 189 11.17 3.71 -2.65
C LEU A 189 10.67 2.29 -2.35
N TYR A 190 10.40 1.98 -1.09
CA TYR A 190 9.86 0.68 -0.66
C TYR A 190 8.49 0.38 -1.30
N LEU A 191 7.60 1.37 -1.37
CA LEU A 191 6.28 1.23 -1.97
C LEU A 191 6.32 1.23 -3.51
N GLU A 192 7.48 1.50 -4.11
CA GLU A 192 7.63 1.80 -5.53
C GLU A 192 6.62 2.85 -6.03
N TRP A 193 6.23 3.79 -5.17
CA TRP A 193 5.30 4.86 -5.52
C TRP A 193 6.04 5.88 -6.40
N THR A 194 6.03 5.65 -7.70
CA THR A 194 6.61 6.62 -8.65
C THR A 194 5.96 7.97 -8.42
N ALA A 195 6.76 9.00 -8.11
CA ALA A 195 6.29 10.37 -7.99
C ALA A 195 5.34 10.66 -9.14
N PHE A 196 4.06 10.89 -8.84
CA PHE A 196 3.11 11.31 -9.85
C PHE A 196 3.69 12.59 -10.41
N ALA A 197 4.16 12.55 -11.66
CA ALA A 197 4.61 13.73 -12.34
C ALA A 197 3.45 14.71 -12.25
N HIS A 198 3.65 15.74 -11.43
CA HIS A 198 2.66 16.74 -11.09
C HIS A 198 2.14 17.30 -12.42
N HIS A 199 0.97 16.85 -12.88
CA HIS A 199 0.25 17.51 -13.95
C HIS A 199 -0.24 18.84 -13.36
N ARG A 200 0.67 19.81 -13.32
CA ARG A 200 0.33 21.22 -13.22
C ARG A 200 -0.29 21.59 -14.56
N ASN A 201 -1.61 21.78 -14.56
CA ASN A 201 -2.26 22.62 -15.55
C ASN A 201 -1.94 24.09 -15.24
#